data_AF-A0A8H7I327-F1
#
_entry.id   AF-A0A8H7I327-F1
#
_cell.length_a   1.000
_cell.length_b   1.000
_cell.length_c   1.000
_cell.angle_alpha   90.00
_cell.angle_beta   90.00
_cell.angle_gamma   90.00
#
_symmetry.space_group_name_H-M   'P 1'
#
loop_
_entity.id
_entity.type
_entity.pdbx_description
1 polymer ?
#
loop_
_entity_poly.entity_id
_entity_poly.type
_entity_poly.pdbx_seq_one_letter_code
_entity_poly.pdbx_strand_id
1 'polypeptide(L)'
;MGGLSNNAWGAQIPGSKDFMTWVIFNQPTLKVVITRIRASPESFPVLLDAALRVAQDAKCEGIEIGNIPAHLKEIAKASGGVTTRWDDHLPAFKWYGEALKRLARMRSGQWRSGIAGAKGT
;
A
#
# COMPACT_ATOMS: atom_id res chain seq x y z
N MET A 1 13.12 26.83 -1.18
CA MET A 1 12.49 25.70 -0.47
C MET A 1 11.46 25.08 -1.41
N GLY A 2 11.68 23.86 -1.88
CA GLY A 2 10.71 23.15 -2.73
C GLY A 2 9.70 22.42 -1.85
N GLY A 3 8.41 22.76 -1.97
CA GLY A 3 7.34 22.06 -1.27
C GLY A 3 7.12 20.65 -1.83
N LEU A 4 6.50 19.77 -1.04
CA LEU A 4 6.08 18.44 -1.48
C LEU A 4 5.19 18.54 -2.73
N SER A 5 5.39 17.67 -3.72
CA SER A 5 4.38 17.48 -4.76
C SER A 5 3.29 16.54 -4.20
N ASN A 6 2.27 17.12 -3.58
CA ASN A 6 1.11 16.36 -3.09
C ASN A 6 0.11 16.17 -4.22
N ASN A 7 -0.01 14.93 -4.69
CA ASN A 7 -1.07 14.51 -5.60
C ASN A 7 -2.12 13.72 -4.81
N ALA A 8 -3.33 13.57 -5.35
CA ALA A 8 -4.43 12.85 -4.67
C ALA A 8 -4.07 11.42 -4.22
N TRP A 9 -3.03 10.83 -4.80
CA TRP A 9 -2.62 9.43 -4.61
C TRP A 9 -1.29 9.26 -3.86
N GLY A 10 -0.62 10.35 -3.46
CA GLY A 10 0.67 10.24 -2.79
C GLY A 10 1.48 11.53 -2.69
N ALA A 11 2.59 11.44 -1.97
CA ALA A 11 3.59 12.49 -1.79
C ALA A 11 4.99 11.98 -2.14
N GLN A 12 5.84 12.88 -2.61
CA GLN A 12 7.25 12.66 -2.85
C GLN A 12 8.08 13.81 -2.27
N ILE A 13 9.24 13.48 -1.70
CA ILE A 13 10.22 14.48 -1.26
C ILE A 13 10.95 15.04 -2.50
N PRO A 14 10.91 16.37 -2.75
CA PRO A 14 11.62 16.97 -3.88
C PRO A 14 13.12 16.67 -3.84
N GLY A 15 13.68 16.30 -5.00
CA GLY A 15 15.10 15.96 -5.11
C GLY A 15 15.50 14.61 -4.50
N SER A 16 14.54 13.83 -4.00
CA SER A 16 14.76 12.48 -3.47
C SER A 16 13.91 11.44 -4.21
N LYS A 17 14.30 10.17 -4.03
CA LYS A 17 13.49 9.01 -4.43
C LYS A 17 12.53 8.56 -3.32
N ASP A 18 12.45 9.31 -2.22
CA ASP A 18 11.58 9.01 -1.09
C ASP A 18 10.14 9.45 -1.40
N PHE A 19 9.21 8.53 -1.23
CA PHE A 19 7.79 8.72 -1.53
C PHE A 19 6.89 7.84 -0.66
N MET A 20 5.62 8.23 -0.58
CA MET A 20 4.55 7.46 0.03
C MET A 20 3.31 7.56 -0.85
N THR A 21 2.67 6.43 -1.12
CA THR A 21 1.40 6.39 -1.86
C THR A 21 0.29 5.79 -1.03
N TRP A 22 -0.92 6.24 -1.26
CA TRP A 22 -2.08 5.83 -0.49
C TRP A 22 -3.34 5.71 -1.35
N VAL A 23 -4.33 5.05 -0.78
CA VAL A 23 -5.70 5.03 -1.28
C VAL A 23 -6.65 5.34 -0.12
N ILE A 24 -7.78 5.98 -0.41
CA ILE A 24 -8.88 6.05 0.54
C ILE A 24 -9.73 4.81 0.34
N PHE A 25 -9.94 4.06 1.42
CA PHE A 25 -10.68 2.79 1.40
C PHE A 25 -11.75 2.82 2.49
N ASN A 26 -12.93 2.25 2.21
CA ASN A 26 -14.09 2.34 3.11
C ASN A 26 -14.64 0.96 3.47
N GLN A 27 -13.92 0.19 4.29
CA GLN A 27 -14.39 -1.06 4.92
C GLN A 27 -13.58 -1.38 6.18
N PRO A 28 -14.18 -1.55 7.38
CA PRO A 28 -15.56 -1.19 7.75
C PRO A 28 -15.77 0.32 7.91
N THR A 29 -14.69 1.11 7.96
CA THR A 29 -14.73 2.56 8.09
C THR A 29 -13.79 3.24 7.09
N LEU A 30 -13.98 4.54 6.89
CA LEU A 30 -13.21 5.32 5.91
C LEU A 30 -11.79 5.56 6.43
N LYS A 31 -10.79 5.03 5.73
CA LYS A 31 -9.38 5.07 6.13
C LYS A 31 -8.48 5.41 4.96
N VAL A 32 -7.32 5.98 5.26
CA VAL A 32 -6.21 6.09 4.31
C VAL A 32 -5.33 4.85 4.46
N VAL A 33 -5.25 4.04 3.41
CA VAL A 33 -4.40 2.84 3.39
C VAL A 33 -3.13 3.15 2.61
N ILE A 34 -1.98 3.10 3.27
CA ILE A 34 -0.69 3.28 2.64
C ILE A 34 -0.35 2.02 1.83
N THR A 35 -0.16 2.19 0.53
CA THR A 35 0.04 1.09 -0.42
C THR A 35 1.51 0.85 -0.75
N ARG A 36 2.35 1.90 -0.72
CA ARG A 36 3.79 1.82 -0.96
C ARG A 36 4.51 2.88 -0.15
N ILE A 37 5.67 2.50 0.39
CA ILE A 37 6.57 3.40 1.11
C ILE A 37 7.99 3.15 0.60
N ARG A 38 8.66 4.25 0.27
CA ARG A 38 10.12 4.32 0.24
C ARG A 38 10.51 5.56 1.02
N ALA A 39 11.05 5.37 2.21
CA ALA A 39 11.41 6.48 3.06
C ALA A 39 12.65 6.14 3.89
N SER A 40 13.49 7.14 4.04
CA SER A 40 14.48 7.26 5.10
C SER A 40 13.81 7.60 6.45
N PRO A 41 14.46 7.35 7.59
CA PRO A 41 14.00 7.80 8.90
C PRO A 41 13.62 9.29 8.94
N GLU A 42 14.34 10.13 8.18
CA GLU A 42 14.17 11.57 8.16
C GLU A 42 12.99 12.00 7.29
N SER A 43 12.76 11.33 6.16
CA SER A 43 11.64 11.65 5.25
C SER A 43 10.31 11.04 5.68
N PHE A 44 10.34 9.93 6.43
CA PHE A 44 9.13 9.20 6.80
C PHE A 44 8.11 10.06 7.56
N PRO A 45 8.48 10.85 8.59
CA PRO A 45 7.54 11.74 9.28
C PRO A 45 6.92 12.79 8.36
N VAL A 46 7.69 13.33 7.41
CA VAL A 46 7.20 14.33 6.45
C VAL A 46 6.17 13.73 5.50
N LEU A 47 6.42 12.51 5.02
CA LEU A 47 5.49 11.79 4.15
C LEU A 47 4.24 11.32 4.91
N LEU A 48 4.40 10.92 6.17
CA LEU A 48 3.28 10.54 7.04
C LEU A 48 2.37 11.73 7.34
N ASP A 49 2.94 12.92 7.58
CA ASP A 49 2.17 14.16 7.77
C ASP A 49 1.31 14.49 6.54
N ALA A 50 1.85 14.28 5.33
CA ALA A 50 1.08 14.46 4.10
C ALA A 50 -0.13 13.52 4.03
N ALA A 51 0.04 12.24 4.41
CA ALA A 51 -1.06 11.28 4.47
C ALA A 51 -2.08 11.62 5.57
N LEU A 52 -1.64 12.15 6.72
CA LEU A 52 -2.52 12.61 7.81
C LEU A 52 -3.40 13.77 7.38
N ARG A 53 -2.85 14.73 6.63
CA ARG A 53 -3.64 15.84 6.07
C ARG A 53 -4.73 15.32 5.12
N VAL A 54 -4.38 14.38 4.24
CA VAL A 54 -5.38 13.74 3.36
C VAL A 54 -6.46 13.01 4.17
N ALA A 55 -6.08 12.30 5.23
CA ALA A 55 -7.04 11.63 6.11
C ALA A 55 -7.99 12.64 6.78
N GLN A 56 -7.46 13.77 7.27
CA GLN A 56 -8.26 14.84 7.89
C GLN A 56 -9.22 15.49 6.88
N ASP A 57 -8.73 15.87 5.71
CA ASP A 57 -9.51 16.51 4.65
C ASP A 57 -10.65 15.58 4.17
N ALA A 58 -10.36 14.29 4.05
CA ALA A 58 -11.33 13.27 3.66
C ALA A 58 -12.19 12.77 4.83
N LYS A 59 -12.02 13.28 6.06
CA LYS A 59 -12.71 12.85 7.29
C LYS A 59 -12.58 11.33 7.54
N CYS A 60 -11.42 10.77 7.23
CA CYS A 60 -11.07 9.39 7.54
C CYS A 60 -10.87 9.22 9.05
N GLU A 61 -11.20 8.03 9.54
CA GLU A 61 -11.06 7.66 10.96
C GLU A 61 -9.64 7.25 11.33
N GLY A 62 -8.78 6.97 10.34
CA GLY A 62 -7.39 6.63 10.59
C GLY A 62 -6.57 6.35 9.34
N ILE A 63 -5.30 6.04 9.58
CA ILE A 63 -4.34 5.58 8.58
C ILE A 63 -3.93 4.15 8.90
N GLU A 64 -3.90 3.30 7.87
CA GLU A 64 -3.36 1.96 7.96
C GLU A 64 -2.10 1.82 7.12
N ILE A 65 -1.07 1.21 7.70
CA ILE A 65 0.19 0.99 7.03
C ILE A 65 0.55 -0.49 7.09
N GLY A 66 0.46 -1.15 5.94
CA GLY A 66 0.88 -2.53 5.78
C GLY A 66 2.40 -2.69 5.67
N ASN A 67 2.96 -3.68 6.37
CA ASN A 67 4.34 -4.11 6.20
C ASN A 67 5.38 -2.97 6.27
N ILE A 68 5.33 -2.16 7.34
CA ILE A 68 6.32 -1.11 7.58
C ILE A 68 7.74 -1.71 7.63
N PRO A 69 8.69 -1.16 6.86
CA PRO A 69 10.11 -1.52 6.96
C PRO A 69 10.62 -1.45 8.40
N ALA A 70 11.40 -2.43 8.84
CA ALA A 70 11.81 -2.56 10.25
C ALA A 70 12.44 -1.28 10.82
N HIS A 71 13.25 -0.58 10.02
CA HIS A 71 13.93 0.67 10.41
C HIS A 71 12.99 1.86 10.64
N LEU A 72 11.72 1.76 10.22
CA LEU A 72 10.71 2.82 10.37
C LEU A 72 9.68 2.52 11.48
N LYS A 73 9.69 1.31 12.05
CA LYS A 73 8.69 0.87 13.03
C LYS A 73 8.71 1.72 14.30
N GLU A 74 9.90 2.00 14.84
CA GLU A 74 10.03 2.82 16.05
C GLU A 74 9.54 4.25 15.83
N ILE A 75 9.77 4.80 14.63
CA ILE A 75 9.33 6.14 14.26
C ILE A 75 7.80 6.17 14.14
N ALA A 76 7.21 5.16 13.46
CA ALA A 76 5.76 5.03 13.35
C ALA A 76 5.08 4.90 14.72
N LYS A 77 5.69 4.16 15.65
CA LYS A 77 5.21 4.02 17.03
C LYS A 77 5.29 5.35 17.80
N ALA A 78 6.40 6.08 17.66
CA ALA A 78 6.58 7.40 18.28
C ALA A 78 5.56 8.43 17.77
N SER A 79 5.08 8.29 16.53
CA SER A 79 4.01 9.13 15.95
C SER A 79 2.59 8.74 16.41
N GLY A 80 2.45 7.88 17.42
CA GLY A 80 1.15 7.40 17.92
C GLY A 80 0.58 6.21 17.17
N GLY A 81 1.34 5.61 16.24
CA GLY A 81 0.93 4.42 15.51
C GLY A 81 0.83 3.19 16.42
N VAL A 82 -0.30 2.49 16.35
CA VAL A 82 -0.50 1.19 17.00
C VAL A 82 -0.29 0.09 15.97
N THR A 83 0.57 -0.88 16.27
CA THR A 83 0.72 -2.08 15.43
C THR A 83 -0.36 -3.08 15.81
N THR A 84 -1.29 -3.36 14.90
CA THR A 84 -2.27 -4.43 15.04
C THR A 84 -1.94 -5.59 14.12
N ARG A 85 -2.42 -6.79 14.49
CA ARG A 85 -2.31 -7.97 13.63
C ARG A 85 -3.31 -7.82 12.47
N TRP A 86 -2.82 -7.98 11.25
CA TRP A 86 -3.60 -7.79 10.02
C TRP A 86 -4.26 -9.12 9.64
N ASP A 87 -5.38 -9.45 10.28
CA ASP A 87 -6.07 -10.75 10.10
C ASP A 87 -7.12 -10.75 8.96
N ASP A 88 -7.52 -9.58 8.45
CA ASP A 88 -8.72 -9.43 7.60
C ASP A 88 -8.47 -9.19 6.10
N HIS A 89 -7.21 -9.19 5.64
CA HIS A 89 -6.92 -9.08 4.20
C HIS A 89 -6.39 -10.39 3.63
N LEU A 90 -6.97 -10.80 2.49
CA LEU A 90 -6.49 -11.91 1.66
C LEU A 90 -4.96 -11.81 1.53
N PRO A 91 -4.23 -12.94 1.66
CA PRO A 91 -2.77 -12.94 1.53
C PRO A 91 -2.37 -12.28 0.20
N ALA A 92 -1.75 -11.11 0.28
CA ALA A 92 -1.27 -10.40 -0.89
C ALA A 92 -0.03 -11.12 -1.42
N PHE A 93 -0.24 -12.08 -2.32
CA PHE A 93 0.84 -12.78 -3.01
C PHE A 93 1.46 -11.86 -4.06
N LYS A 94 2.70 -11.40 -3.83
CA LYS A 94 3.49 -10.74 -4.86
C LYS A 94 4.20 -11.80 -5.70
N TRP A 95 3.75 -12.00 -6.94
CA TRP A 95 4.42 -12.84 -7.93
C TRP A 95 5.39 -12.01 -8.77
N TYR A 96 6.67 -12.37 -8.76
CA TYR A 96 7.71 -11.76 -9.62
C TYR A 96 8.17 -12.71 -10.75
N GLY A 97 7.42 -13.77 -11.04
CA GLY A 97 7.80 -14.72 -12.09
C GLY A 97 7.59 -14.14 -13.51
N GLU A 98 8.51 -14.48 -14.42
CA GLU A 98 8.62 -14.11 -15.85
C GLU A 98 7.40 -14.47 -16.75
N ALA A 99 6.25 -14.85 -16.19
CA ALA A 99 5.12 -15.38 -16.94
C ALA A 99 4.03 -14.31 -17.19
N LEU A 100 4.26 -13.43 -18.17
CA LEU A 100 3.17 -12.67 -18.79
C LEU A 100 2.68 -13.47 -20.00
N LYS A 101 1.45 -14.02 -19.92
CA LYS A 101 0.49 -14.34 -21.02
C LYS A 101 -0.45 -15.52 -20.66
N ARG A 102 -1.23 -15.41 -19.58
CA ARG A 102 -2.61 -15.95 -19.56
C ARG A 102 -3.34 -15.40 -18.34
N LEU A 103 -4.49 -14.78 -18.59
CA LEU A 103 -5.40 -14.23 -17.58
C LEU A 103 -5.69 -15.25 -16.48
N ALA A 104 -5.08 -15.07 -15.31
CA ALA A 104 -5.47 -15.76 -14.10
C ALA A 104 -6.64 -15.00 -13.48
N ARG A 105 -7.86 -15.54 -13.65
CA ARG A 105 -9.06 -15.09 -12.95
C ARG A 105 -9.29 -16.02 -11.77
N MET A 106 -9.06 -15.51 -10.56
CA MET A 106 -9.28 -16.25 -9.32
C MET A 106 -10.75 -16.10 -8.89
N ARG A 107 -11.52 -17.18 -8.89
CA ARG A 107 -12.78 -17.30 -8.14
C ARG A 107 -12.62 -18.43 -7.13
N SER A 108 -12.78 -18.09 -5.85
CA SER A 108 -13.01 -18.99 -4.71
C SER A 108 -12.37 -20.39 -4.81
N GLY A 109 -11.14 -20.53 -4.30
CA GLY A 109 -10.75 -21.67 -3.46
C GLY A 109 -10.57 -23.06 -4.08
N GLN A 110 -10.55 -23.27 -5.41
CA GLN A 110 -10.29 -24.60 -5.95
C GLN A 110 -9.41 -24.60 -7.21
N TRP A 111 -8.25 -25.27 -7.11
CA TRP A 111 -7.32 -25.48 -8.23
C TRP A 111 -7.83 -26.62 -9.12
N ARG A 112 -8.07 -26.34 -10.41
CA ARG A 112 -8.15 -27.35 -11.46
C ARG A 112 -7.30 -26.89 -12.64
N SER A 113 -6.27 -27.67 -12.97
CA SER A 113 -5.56 -27.51 -14.25
C SER A 113 -6.44 -28.10 -15.36
N GLY A 114 -6.86 -27.26 -16.31
CA GLY A 114 -7.51 -27.68 -17.55
C GLY A 114 -6.70 -27.18 -18.74
N ILE A 115 -6.17 -28.10 -19.54
CA ILE A 115 -5.50 -27.78 -20.81
C ILE A 115 -6.61 -27.38 -21.80
N ALA A 116 -6.63 -26.11 -22.22
CA ALA A 116 -7.42 -25.68 -23.36
C ALA A 116 -6.78 -26.27 -24.62
N GLY A 117 -7.54 -27.15 -25.30
CA GLY A 117 -7.11 -27.91 -26.45
C GLY A 117 -6.44 -27.07 -27.55
N ALA A 118 -5.35 -27.62 -28.07
CA ALA A 118 -4.82 -27.30 -29.39
C ALA A 118 -5.20 -28.45 -30.35
N LYS A 119 -5.48 -28.06 -31.59
CA LYS A 119 -6.17 -28.79 -32.67
C LYS A 119 -5.38 -29.98 -33.28
N GLY A 120 -6.12 -30.80 -34.04
CA GLY A 120 -5.64 -31.73 -35.07
C GLY A 120 -5.91 -33.18 -34.68
N THR A 121 -6.65 -34.01 -35.41
CA THR A 121 -7.06 -34.06 -36.83
C THR A 121 -8.44 -34.70 -36.94
#